data_AF-A0A7V7MQA8-F1
#
_entry.id   AF-A0A7V7MQA8-F1
#
_cell.length_a   1.000
_cell.length_b   1.000
_cell.length_c   1.000
_cell.angle_alpha   90.00
_cell.angle_beta   90.00
_cell.angle_gamma   90.00
#
_symmetry.space_group_name_H-M   'P 1'
#
loop_
_entity.id
_entity.type
_entity.pdbx_description
1 polymer ?
#
loop_
_entity_poly.entity_id
_entity_poly.type
_entity_poly.pdbx_seq_one_letter_code
_entity_poly.pdbx_strand_id
1 'polypeptide(L)'
;MCSIFAFLDLHSDPALARQEALERTRLLRHRGPDWSGIYADDRAVLAHERLAIVGVDSGAQPLASPDRTQWLAVNGEIYNHQELKAGLQQAYEFQTHSDCEVILPLWQQSKETFLNRLNGIFAFVLYDRETGDWMIARDPIGVVPLYWGRDEHGNLVVASEMKGLHGICHHLEEFPPGHFMTREQQEPQAYYQPDWRDYDQVKGGPVEVSPLREALETAVQGQLMCDVPYGVLLSGGLDSSIVAAVAARYAEQRVENQGESRAWFPRLHSFAIGLQGSPDLEAARSVAAALDTVHHEFHFTVQEGLDALPDVIRHIESYDVTTVRASTPMFLLARRIKAMGIKMVLSGEGADEIFGGYLYFHKAPNPREFHQETVRKLNHLHQFDCLRANKSMAAWGVEARVPFLDRDFLEVAMRLDPEAKMCGQGRLEKDILRRAFEGYLPQPILRRQKEQFSDGVGYAWINGLKQTAAATVSEQQLANAAWRFPIHPPQTAEAYYYRSIFDRFYPGPAAAQCVPGGPSVACSTPAAIAWDASFAECADPSGRAVAGVHQDSWQEKERKGSAPGA
;
A
#
# COMPACT_ATOMS: atom_id res chain seq x y z
N MET A 1 0.16 8.86 7.49
CA MET A 1 -0.14 7.60 8.19
C MET A 1 0.54 7.57 9.53
N CYS A 2 -0.21 7.35 10.59
CA CYS A 2 0.29 7.23 11.96
C CYS A 2 1.10 5.93 12.18
N SER A 3 1.53 5.69 13.42
CA SER A 3 1.98 4.38 13.88
C SER A 3 1.27 3.97 15.15
N ILE A 4 0.95 2.69 15.27
CA ILE A 4 0.50 2.05 16.51
C ILE A 4 1.55 1.05 16.99
N PHE A 5 1.65 0.92 18.31
CA PHE A 5 2.38 -0.14 19.00
C PHE A 5 1.57 -0.53 20.24
N ALA A 6 1.45 -1.82 20.54
CA ALA A 6 0.77 -2.26 21.75
C ALA A 6 1.41 -3.50 22.37
N PHE A 7 1.40 -3.54 23.70
CA PHE A 7 1.46 -4.76 24.48
C PHE A 7 0.06 -5.08 25.00
N LEU A 8 -0.41 -6.29 24.76
CA LEU A 8 -1.68 -6.84 25.23
C LEU A 8 -1.41 -8.12 26.02
N ASP A 9 -2.33 -8.46 26.92
CA ASP A 9 -2.18 -9.59 27.84
C ASP A 9 -0.83 -9.57 28.56
N LEU A 10 -0.56 -8.46 29.27
CA LEU A 10 0.71 -8.28 29.98
C LEU A 10 0.93 -9.36 31.05
N HIS A 11 2.06 -10.05 30.91
CA HIS A 11 2.64 -11.02 31.85
C HIS A 11 3.95 -10.52 32.46
N SER A 12 4.50 -9.41 31.94
CA SER A 12 5.71 -8.74 32.42
C SER A 12 5.39 -7.55 33.34
N ASP A 13 6.42 -6.93 33.91
CA ASP A 13 6.27 -5.72 34.74
C ASP A 13 5.69 -4.57 33.90
N PRO A 14 4.51 -4.00 34.27
CA PRO A 14 3.86 -2.95 33.49
C PRO A 14 4.71 -1.69 33.29
N ALA A 15 5.56 -1.32 34.25
CA ALA A 15 6.43 -0.16 34.14
C ALA A 15 7.53 -0.39 33.11
N LEU A 16 8.11 -1.60 33.08
CA LEU A 16 9.09 -2.01 32.06
C LEU A 16 8.44 -2.11 30.68
N ALA A 17 7.25 -2.71 30.57
CA ALA A 17 6.52 -2.80 29.31
C ALA A 17 6.19 -1.42 28.74
N ARG A 18 5.82 -0.46 29.60
CA ARG A 18 5.60 0.93 29.20
C ARG A 18 6.88 1.59 28.68
N GLN A 19 8.03 1.37 29.33
CA GLN A 19 9.30 1.90 28.87
C GLN A 19 9.69 1.30 27.52
N GLU A 20 9.60 -0.02 27.37
CA GLU A 20 9.89 -0.72 26.12
C GLU A 20 8.98 -0.21 25.00
N ALA A 21 7.68 0.00 25.25
CA ALA A 21 6.75 0.56 24.29
C ALA A 21 7.20 1.95 23.80
N LEU A 22 7.64 2.84 24.69
CA LEU A 22 8.16 4.16 24.29
C LEU A 22 9.41 4.06 23.39
N GLU A 23 10.30 3.11 23.68
CA GLU A 23 11.50 2.86 22.88
C GLU A 23 11.17 2.28 21.51
N ARG A 24 10.24 1.32 21.43
CA ARG A 24 9.79 0.72 20.17
C ARG A 24 9.00 1.68 19.31
N THR A 25 8.08 2.42 19.89
CA THR A 25 7.28 3.43 19.18
C THR A 25 8.16 4.53 18.59
N ARG A 26 9.29 4.89 19.24
CA ARG A 26 10.26 5.84 18.68
C ARG A 26 10.84 5.40 17.33
N LEU A 27 10.98 4.09 17.09
CA LEU A 27 11.44 3.55 15.81
C LEU A 27 10.42 3.76 14.67
N LEU A 28 9.17 4.09 15.02
CA LEU A 28 8.04 4.26 14.11
C LEU A 28 7.65 5.74 13.92
N ARG A 29 8.31 6.66 14.62
CA ARG A 29 7.95 8.09 14.65
C ARG A 29 7.98 8.78 13.29
N HIS A 30 8.75 8.27 12.33
CA HIS A 30 8.75 8.79 10.96
C HIS A 30 7.35 8.82 10.35
N ARG A 31 6.50 7.85 10.72
CA ARG A 31 5.11 7.76 10.27
C ARG A 31 4.28 8.91 10.83
N GLY A 32 4.37 9.12 12.14
CA GLY A 32 3.60 10.13 12.88
C GLY A 32 4.46 11.19 13.57
N PRO A 33 5.00 12.17 12.84
CA PRO A 33 5.94 13.14 13.38
C PRO A 33 5.30 14.28 14.21
N ASP A 34 3.98 14.41 14.23
CA ASP A 34 3.32 15.61 14.78
C ASP A 34 3.13 15.53 16.30
N TRP A 35 2.83 14.33 16.84
CA TRP A 35 2.61 14.14 18.28
C TRP A 35 2.74 12.67 18.70
N SER A 36 3.02 12.42 19.98
CA SER A 36 3.09 11.08 20.56
C SER A 36 2.07 10.94 21.70
N GLY A 37 1.46 9.77 21.84
CA GLY A 37 0.56 9.46 22.95
C GLY A 37 0.71 8.02 23.44
N ILE A 38 0.38 7.79 24.70
CA ILE A 38 0.48 6.46 25.32
C ILE A 38 -0.60 6.30 26.39
N TYR A 39 -1.29 5.16 26.33
CA TYR A 39 -2.07 4.59 27.42
C TYR A 39 -1.28 3.41 28.01
N ALA A 40 -1.29 3.27 29.33
CA ALA A 40 -0.68 2.13 30.01
C ALA A 40 -1.39 1.86 31.33
N ASP A 41 -1.66 0.60 31.61
CA ASP A 41 -2.09 0.08 32.91
C ASP A 41 -1.45 -1.28 33.19
N ASP A 42 -1.95 -1.99 34.20
CA ASP A 42 -1.41 -3.27 34.64
C ASP A 42 -1.63 -4.44 33.66
N ARG A 43 -2.38 -4.24 32.57
CA ARG A 43 -2.80 -5.29 31.63
C ARG A 43 -2.46 -4.99 30.17
N ALA A 44 -2.38 -3.72 29.78
CA ALA A 44 -2.09 -3.31 28.42
C ALA A 44 -1.29 -2.00 28.34
N VAL A 45 -0.53 -1.86 27.24
CA VAL A 45 0.09 -0.60 26.82
C VAL A 45 -0.30 -0.35 25.37
N LEU A 46 -0.86 0.83 25.06
CA LEU A 46 -1.15 1.28 23.70
C LEU A 46 -0.38 2.58 23.46
N ALA A 47 0.56 2.58 22.53
CA ALA A 47 1.36 3.73 22.14
C ALA A 47 1.09 4.12 20.68
N HIS A 48 1.11 5.42 20.41
CA HIS A 48 0.74 5.98 19.11
C HIS A 48 1.65 7.16 18.73
N GLU A 49 2.09 7.21 17.48
CA GLU A 49 2.76 8.38 16.87
C GLU A 49 1.84 8.92 15.78
N ARG A 50 1.48 10.20 15.87
CA ARG A 50 0.41 10.83 15.09
C ARG A 50 0.95 11.62 13.91
N LEU A 51 0.40 11.35 12.72
CA LEU A 51 0.35 12.33 11.63
C LEU A 51 -1.07 12.90 11.65
N ALA A 52 -1.21 14.17 11.99
CA ALA A 52 -2.51 14.82 12.09
C ALA A 52 -3.01 15.21 10.68
N ILE A 53 -4.02 14.49 10.20
CA ILE A 53 -4.72 14.73 8.93
C ILE A 53 -6.14 15.25 9.16
N VAL A 54 -6.96 14.54 9.94
CA VAL A 54 -8.33 14.91 10.33
C VAL A 54 -8.40 15.20 11.84
N GLY A 55 -9.17 16.23 12.22
CA GLY A 55 -9.34 16.63 13.61
C GLY A 55 -8.02 17.06 14.24
N VAL A 56 -7.26 17.91 13.56
CA VAL A 56 -5.88 18.29 13.93
C VAL A 56 -5.78 18.74 15.40
N ASP A 57 -6.77 19.48 15.87
CA ASP A 57 -6.87 20.08 17.21
C ASP A 57 -7.25 19.10 18.33
N SER A 58 -8.00 18.04 18.03
CA SER A 58 -8.70 17.22 19.02
C SER A 58 -8.47 15.70 18.88
N GLY A 59 -8.01 15.22 17.73
CA GLY A 59 -7.86 13.80 17.42
C GLY A 59 -6.58 13.13 17.94
N ALA A 60 -6.02 13.61 19.07
CA ALA A 60 -4.86 12.99 19.70
C ALA A 60 -5.19 11.54 20.13
N GLN A 61 -4.25 10.61 19.94
CA GLN A 61 -4.45 9.20 20.23
C GLN A 61 -3.42 8.66 21.24
N PRO A 62 -3.70 7.60 22.03
CA PRO A 62 -4.92 6.78 22.01
C PRO A 62 -6.21 7.54 22.34
N LEU A 63 -7.26 7.33 21.54
CA LEU A 63 -8.60 7.89 21.75
C LEU A 63 -9.24 7.17 22.95
N ALA A 64 -9.96 7.92 23.77
CA ALA A 64 -10.67 7.38 24.92
C ALA A 64 -12.18 7.55 24.75
N SER A 65 -12.96 6.57 25.23
CA SER A 65 -14.40 6.75 25.41
C SER A 65 -14.69 7.86 26.45
N PRO A 66 -15.90 8.44 26.50
CA PRO A 66 -16.22 9.55 27.42
C PRO A 66 -15.99 9.23 28.89
N ASP A 67 -16.26 7.98 29.29
CA ASP A 67 -16.03 7.42 30.62
C ASP A 67 -14.57 6.93 30.83
N ARG A 68 -13.73 6.99 29.78
CA ARG A 68 -12.32 6.59 29.75
C ARG A 68 -12.07 5.12 30.15
N THR A 69 -13.04 4.27 29.87
CA THR A 69 -12.95 2.81 30.05
C THR A 69 -12.33 2.14 28.83
N GLN A 70 -12.60 2.66 27.64
CA GLN A 70 -12.11 2.11 26.38
C GLN A 70 -11.05 3.02 25.75
N TRP A 71 -10.04 2.38 25.16
CA TRP A 71 -8.89 3.02 24.56
C TRP A 71 -8.63 2.46 23.17
N LEU A 72 -8.42 3.35 22.21
CA LEU A 72 -8.29 3.00 20.80
C LEU A 72 -7.07 3.69 20.19
N ALA A 73 -6.19 2.92 19.57
CA ALA A 73 -5.09 3.42 18.76
C ALA A 73 -5.29 2.97 17.31
N VAL A 74 -5.32 3.92 16.37
CA VAL A 74 -5.59 3.70 14.95
C VAL A 74 -4.51 4.35 14.10
N ASN A 75 -3.99 3.59 13.14
CA ASN A 75 -3.32 4.12 11.98
C ASN A 75 -4.27 3.91 10.79
N GLY A 76 -4.90 4.98 10.28
CA GLY A 76 -5.89 4.84 9.23
C GLY A 76 -6.81 6.04 9.09
N GLU A 77 -7.78 5.88 8.19
CA GLU A 77 -8.81 6.85 7.82
C GLU A 77 -10.12 6.08 7.57
N ILE A 78 -11.21 6.50 8.23
CA ILE A 78 -12.56 5.95 8.06
C ILE A 78 -13.38 6.94 7.22
N TYR A 79 -13.37 6.76 5.90
CA TYR A 79 -13.96 7.69 4.94
C TYR A 79 -15.47 7.87 5.13
N ASN A 80 -16.19 6.84 5.59
CA ASN A 80 -17.62 6.92 5.86
C ASN A 80 -17.97 7.26 7.33
N HIS A 81 -17.03 7.84 8.10
CA HIS A 81 -17.27 8.12 9.52
C HIS A 81 -18.50 8.99 9.78
N GLN A 82 -18.81 9.97 8.91
CA GLN A 82 -19.98 10.85 9.09
C GLN A 82 -21.30 10.07 8.99
N GLU A 83 -21.40 9.17 8.01
CA GLU A 83 -22.54 8.26 7.84
C GLU A 83 -22.69 7.35 9.07
N LEU A 84 -21.58 6.76 9.53
CA LEU A 84 -21.56 5.89 10.69
C LEU A 84 -21.97 6.62 11.99
N LYS A 85 -21.52 7.88 12.17
CA LYS A 85 -21.92 8.74 13.29
C LYS A 85 -23.43 9.02 13.27
N ALA A 86 -23.99 9.31 12.11
CA ALA A 86 -25.43 9.55 11.94
C ALA A 86 -26.28 8.28 12.13
N GLY A 87 -25.72 7.11 11.80
CA GLY A 87 -26.38 5.81 11.89
C GLY A 87 -26.21 5.06 13.22
N LEU A 88 -25.70 5.71 14.28
CA LEU A 88 -25.56 5.07 15.59
C LEU A 88 -26.93 4.75 16.21
N GLN A 89 -27.08 3.55 16.77
CA GLN A 89 -28.32 3.13 17.42
C GLN A 89 -28.47 3.73 18.83
N GLN A 90 -27.35 4.04 19.48
CA GLN A 90 -27.28 4.65 20.79
C GLN A 90 -26.51 5.96 20.70
N ALA A 91 -26.96 6.97 21.44
CA ALA A 91 -26.26 8.24 21.52
C ALA A 91 -24.85 8.05 22.07
N TYR A 92 -23.87 8.68 21.44
CA TYR A 92 -22.48 8.68 21.87
C TYR A 92 -21.96 10.11 21.86
N GLU A 93 -21.36 10.53 22.97
CA GLU A 93 -20.78 11.86 23.11
C GLU A 93 -19.37 11.88 22.52
N PHE A 94 -19.24 12.21 21.25
CA PHE A 94 -17.93 12.32 20.59
C PHE A 94 -17.06 13.39 21.26
N GLN A 95 -15.85 12.99 21.63
CA GLN A 95 -14.87 13.83 22.31
C GLN A 95 -13.95 14.56 21.33
N THR A 96 -13.90 14.11 20.07
CA THR A 96 -12.95 14.59 19.06
C THR A 96 -13.60 14.76 17.69
N HIS A 97 -12.93 15.53 16.83
CA HIS A 97 -13.25 15.60 15.41
C HIS A 97 -12.61 14.48 14.58
N SER A 98 -11.92 13.52 15.23
CA SER A 98 -11.32 12.37 14.54
C SER A 98 -12.38 11.53 13.84
N ASP A 99 -12.07 11.09 12.64
CA ASP A 99 -12.81 10.08 11.88
C ASP A 99 -12.77 8.72 12.60
N CYS A 100 -11.62 8.40 13.21
CA CYS A 100 -11.35 7.13 13.87
C CYS A 100 -12.18 6.90 15.16
N GLU A 101 -12.68 7.95 15.80
CA GLU A 101 -13.42 7.82 17.07
C GLU A 101 -14.72 7.02 16.92
N VAL A 102 -15.30 6.97 15.71
CA VAL A 102 -16.53 6.22 15.44
C VAL A 102 -16.42 4.72 15.73
N ILE A 103 -15.21 4.18 15.78
CA ILE A 103 -14.95 2.77 16.12
C ILE A 103 -15.38 2.46 17.57
N LEU A 104 -15.21 3.39 18.51
CA LEU A 104 -15.56 3.18 19.92
C LEU A 104 -17.06 2.86 20.12
N PRO A 105 -18.01 3.72 19.71
CA PRO A 105 -19.44 3.41 19.84
C PRO A 105 -19.88 2.21 19.00
N LEU A 106 -19.26 1.97 17.84
CA LEU A 106 -19.59 0.80 17.02
C LEU A 106 -19.25 -0.52 17.74
N TRP A 107 -18.09 -0.55 18.40
CA TRP A 107 -17.68 -1.71 19.22
C TRP A 107 -18.59 -1.90 20.43
N GLN A 108 -19.00 -0.82 21.11
CA GLN A 108 -19.96 -0.88 22.21
C GLN A 108 -21.31 -1.49 21.79
N GLN A 109 -21.79 -1.12 20.60
CA GLN A 109 -23.11 -1.57 20.12
C GLN A 109 -23.10 -2.99 19.54
N SER A 110 -21.98 -3.42 18.96
CA SER A 110 -22.00 -4.59 18.06
C SER A 110 -20.73 -5.44 18.07
N LYS A 111 -19.80 -5.17 19.00
CA LYS A 111 -18.50 -5.86 19.14
C LYS A 111 -17.77 -5.94 17.79
N GLU A 112 -17.35 -7.10 17.30
CA GLU A 112 -16.60 -7.24 16.05
C GLU A 112 -17.46 -7.10 14.77
N THR A 113 -18.79 -7.17 14.89
CA THR A 113 -19.67 -7.28 13.70
C THR A 113 -19.75 -5.99 12.86
N PHE A 114 -19.26 -4.85 13.38
CA PHE A 114 -19.25 -3.60 12.60
C PHE A 114 -18.14 -3.51 11.57
N LEU A 115 -17.15 -4.41 11.56
CA LEU A 115 -15.95 -4.25 10.72
C LEU A 115 -16.26 -4.12 9.23
N ASN A 116 -17.27 -4.86 8.73
CA ASN A 116 -17.75 -4.75 7.35
C ASN A 116 -18.55 -3.47 7.05
N ARG A 117 -18.84 -2.63 8.06
CA ARG A 117 -19.46 -1.31 7.89
C ARG A 117 -18.43 -0.22 7.67
N LEU A 118 -17.18 -0.41 8.11
CA LEU A 118 -16.10 0.55 7.88
C LEU A 118 -15.70 0.61 6.40
N ASN A 119 -15.88 1.76 5.76
CA ASN A 119 -15.21 2.08 4.51
C ASN A 119 -14.01 2.97 4.83
N GLY A 120 -12.81 2.44 4.63
CA GLY A 120 -11.58 3.06 5.09
C GLY A 120 -10.36 2.16 4.91
N ILE A 121 -9.19 2.76 5.14
CA ILE A 121 -7.93 2.05 5.30
C ILE A 121 -7.52 2.18 6.75
N PHE A 122 -7.24 1.07 7.44
CA PHE A 122 -6.99 1.10 8.88
C PHE A 122 -6.22 -0.12 9.37
N ALA A 123 -5.47 0.11 10.43
CA ALA A 123 -5.06 -0.88 11.39
C ALA A 123 -5.29 -0.30 12.78
N PHE A 124 -5.91 -1.05 13.69
CA PHE A 124 -6.17 -0.55 15.04
C PHE A 124 -6.02 -1.61 16.13
N VAL A 125 -5.79 -1.10 17.34
CA VAL A 125 -5.90 -1.85 18.59
C VAL A 125 -6.90 -1.12 19.49
N LEU A 126 -7.91 -1.84 19.94
CA LEU A 126 -8.90 -1.40 20.91
C LEU A 126 -8.72 -2.19 22.20
N TYR A 127 -8.82 -1.53 23.34
CA TYR A 127 -8.72 -2.13 24.67
C TYR A 127 -9.79 -1.58 25.62
N ASP A 128 -10.43 -2.47 26.38
CA ASP A 128 -11.35 -2.14 27.46
C ASP A 128 -10.71 -2.49 28.80
N ARG A 129 -10.49 -1.47 29.63
CA ARG A 129 -9.77 -1.64 30.90
C ARG A 129 -10.59 -2.30 31.99
N GLU A 130 -11.92 -2.25 31.90
CA GLU A 130 -12.80 -2.83 32.92
C GLU A 130 -12.88 -4.34 32.74
N THR A 131 -13.12 -4.80 31.52
CA THR A 131 -13.20 -6.24 31.22
C THR A 131 -11.81 -6.85 30.97
N GLY A 132 -10.86 -6.06 30.49
CA GLY A 132 -9.58 -6.53 29.97
C GLY A 132 -9.66 -7.07 28.55
N ASP A 133 -10.78 -6.89 27.86
CA ASP A 133 -10.95 -7.30 26.47
C ASP A 133 -10.17 -6.40 25.54
N TRP A 134 -9.73 -6.97 24.42
CA TRP A 134 -9.08 -6.24 23.35
C TRP A 134 -9.52 -6.76 22.00
N MET A 135 -9.41 -5.91 20.98
CA MET A 135 -9.60 -6.27 19.59
C MET A 135 -8.52 -5.61 18.73
N ILE A 136 -7.92 -6.40 17.85
CA ILE A 136 -7.02 -5.94 16.79
C ILE A 136 -7.75 -6.13 15.47
N ALA A 137 -7.70 -5.17 14.55
CA ALA A 137 -8.23 -5.37 13.21
C ALA A 137 -7.42 -4.61 12.16
N ARG A 138 -7.48 -5.12 10.93
CA ARG A 138 -6.80 -4.56 9.76
C ARG A 138 -7.75 -4.52 8.56
N ASP A 139 -7.63 -3.47 7.77
CA ASP A 139 -8.50 -3.18 6.63
C ASP A 139 -8.58 -4.30 5.57
N PRO A 140 -9.65 -4.31 4.75
CA PRO A 140 -9.98 -5.40 3.82
C PRO A 140 -8.84 -5.91 2.93
N ILE A 141 -7.96 -5.01 2.46
CA ILE A 141 -6.89 -5.31 1.49
C ILE A 141 -5.50 -5.24 2.12
N GLY A 142 -5.38 -4.65 3.31
CA GLY A 142 -4.12 -4.48 4.02
C GLY A 142 -3.32 -3.30 3.49
N VAL A 143 -4.01 -2.23 3.08
CA VAL A 143 -3.38 -0.96 2.67
C VAL A 143 -2.53 -0.40 3.81
N VAL A 144 -3.02 -0.52 5.05
CA VAL A 144 -2.29 -0.14 6.24
C VAL A 144 -1.50 -1.33 6.76
N PRO A 145 -0.19 -1.21 7.01
CA PRO A 145 0.61 -2.30 7.55
C PRO A 145 0.34 -2.52 9.03
N LEU A 146 0.35 -3.80 9.42
CA LEU A 146 0.25 -4.24 10.81
C LEU A 146 0.99 -5.56 10.97
N TYR A 147 1.77 -5.68 12.04
CA TYR A 147 2.52 -6.87 12.42
C TYR A 147 2.18 -7.24 13.85
N TRP A 148 2.27 -8.53 14.15
CA TRP A 148 2.01 -9.05 15.47
C TRP A 148 2.96 -10.20 15.81
N GLY A 149 3.07 -10.51 17.10
CA GLY A 149 3.91 -11.60 17.58
C GLY A 149 3.81 -11.75 19.10
N ARG A 150 4.65 -12.62 19.65
CA ARG A 150 4.80 -12.76 21.11
C ARG A 150 6.24 -12.59 21.52
N ASP A 151 6.43 -11.89 22.64
CA ASP A 151 7.74 -11.76 23.27
C ASP A 151 8.09 -12.98 24.14
N GLU A 152 9.24 -12.93 24.81
CA GLU A 152 9.72 -14.01 25.69
C GLU A 152 8.86 -14.22 26.95
N HIS A 153 8.07 -13.23 27.34
CA HIS A 153 7.15 -13.29 28.48
C HIS A 153 5.76 -13.82 28.09
N GLY A 154 5.50 -13.97 26.78
CA GLY A 154 4.20 -14.37 26.24
C GLY A 154 3.25 -13.20 26.00
N ASN A 155 3.70 -11.94 26.20
CA ASN A 155 2.90 -10.77 25.90
C ASN A 155 2.57 -10.76 24.40
N LEU A 156 1.33 -10.44 24.06
CA LEU A 156 0.95 -10.18 22.68
C LEU A 156 1.46 -8.79 22.28
N VAL A 157 2.27 -8.72 21.23
CA VAL A 157 2.86 -7.46 20.74
C VAL A 157 2.32 -7.17 19.35
N VAL A 158 1.94 -5.91 19.12
CA VAL A 158 1.40 -5.44 17.83
C VAL A 158 2.07 -4.14 17.44
N ALA A 159 2.42 -3.95 16.17
CA ALA A 159 2.88 -2.66 15.68
C ALA A 159 2.67 -2.45 14.17
N SER A 160 2.63 -1.19 13.74
CA SER A 160 2.47 -0.86 12.30
C SER A 160 3.61 -1.34 11.40
N GLU A 161 4.82 -1.51 11.92
CA GLU A 161 5.98 -1.97 11.14
C GLU A 161 6.76 -3.01 11.94
N MET A 162 7.32 -4.00 11.23
CA MET A 162 8.07 -5.12 11.82
C MET A 162 9.22 -4.64 12.70
N LYS A 163 9.86 -3.51 12.37
CA LYS A 163 10.94 -2.89 13.16
C LYS A 163 10.52 -2.56 14.60
N GLY A 164 9.22 -2.41 14.87
CA GLY A 164 8.70 -2.25 16.23
C GLY A 164 8.72 -3.55 17.04
N LEU A 165 8.68 -4.72 16.40
CA LEU A 165 8.67 -6.04 17.03
C LEU A 165 10.01 -6.76 16.93
N HIS A 166 10.81 -6.40 15.94
CA HIS A 166 12.08 -7.04 15.66
C HIS A 166 13.03 -6.91 16.86
N GLY A 167 13.54 -8.05 17.34
CA GLY A 167 14.44 -8.13 18.49
C GLY A 167 13.75 -8.32 19.84
N ILE A 168 12.42 -8.21 19.94
CA ILE A 168 11.65 -8.58 21.15
C ILE A 168 10.76 -9.79 20.93
N CYS A 169 10.24 -9.97 19.72
CA CYS A 169 9.44 -11.14 19.38
C CYS A 169 10.32 -12.25 18.80
N HIS A 170 10.22 -13.47 19.35
CA HIS A 170 10.87 -14.66 18.79
C HIS A 170 10.23 -15.08 17.47
N HIS A 171 8.91 -14.90 17.38
CA HIS A 171 8.10 -15.12 16.21
C HIS A 171 7.29 -13.86 15.95
N LEU A 172 7.33 -13.38 14.72
CA LEU A 172 6.54 -12.24 14.28
C LEU A 172 6.02 -12.53 12.88
N GLU A 173 4.80 -12.07 12.64
CA GLU A 173 4.12 -12.22 11.36
C GLU A 173 3.42 -10.92 10.99
N GLU A 174 3.13 -10.78 9.70
CA GLU A 174 2.21 -9.76 9.26
C GLU A 174 0.78 -10.13 9.69
N PHE A 175 0.05 -9.19 10.31
CA PHE A 175 -1.34 -9.42 10.69
C PHE A 175 -2.22 -9.44 9.43
N PRO A 176 -3.02 -10.48 9.18
CA PRO A 176 -3.64 -10.67 7.88
C PRO A 176 -4.66 -9.57 7.51
N PRO A 177 -4.73 -9.14 6.23
CA PRO A 177 -5.75 -8.20 5.75
C PRO A 177 -7.17 -8.69 5.93
N GLY A 178 -8.13 -7.80 6.23
CA GLY A 178 -9.55 -8.16 6.33
C GLY A 178 -9.84 -9.13 7.48
N HIS A 179 -8.99 -9.14 8.50
CA HIS A 179 -9.13 -9.96 9.70
C HIS A 179 -9.21 -9.11 10.96
N PHE A 180 -9.72 -9.72 12.01
CA PHE A 180 -9.64 -9.23 13.38
C PHE A 180 -9.18 -10.34 14.32
N MET A 181 -8.73 -9.98 15.50
CA MET A 181 -8.37 -10.91 16.57
C MET A 181 -8.87 -10.33 17.90
N THR A 182 -9.39 -11.17 18.77
CA THR A 182 -9.90 -10.76 20.09
C THR A 182 -9.24 -11.55 21.21
N ARG A 183 -9.42 -11.09 22.44
CA ARG A 183 -8.95 -11.83 23.63
C ARG A 183 -9.47 -13.27 23.68
N GLU A 184 -10.72 -13.49 23.29
CA GLU A 184 -11.36 -14.81 23.26
C GLU A 184 -10.88 -15.66 22.07
N GLN A 185 -10.67 -15.00 20.92
CA GLN A 185 -10.24 -15.63 19.67
C GLN A 185 -8.80 -15.18 19.38
N GLN A 186 -7.83 -15.84 20.01
CA GLN A 186 -6.40 -15.53 19.89
C GLN A 186 -5.76 -15.93 18.55
N GLU A 187 -6.58 -16.19 17.54
CA GLU A 187 -6.19 -16.45 16.16
C GLU A 187 -6.95 -15.49 15.24
N PRO A 188 -6.31 -14.88 14.22
CA PRO A 188 -6.99 -13.97 13.31
C PRO A 188 -8.20 -14.62 12.61
N GLN A 189 -9.34 -13.94 12.68
CA GLN A 189 -10.60 -14.32 12.03
C GLN A 189 -10.90 -13.37 10.87
N ALA A 190 -11.18 -13.93 9.69
CA ALA A 190 -11.55 -13.14 8.52
C ALA A 190 -12.95 -12.52 8.72
N TYR A 191 -13.07 -11.20 8.58
CA TYR A 191 -14.36 -10.52 8.50
C TYR A 191 -14.73 -10.16 7.06
N TYR A 192 -13.74 -9.95 6.17
CA TYR A 192 -13.99 -9.50 4.81
C TYR A 192 -13.95 -10.64 3.78
N GLN A 193 -15.12 -11.19 3.45
CA GLN A 193 -15.28 -12.29 2.50
C GLN A 193 -16.33 -12.02 1.40
N PRO A 194 -16.13 -11.01 0.52
CA PRO A 194 -16.96 -10.83 -0.65
C PRO A 194 -17.05 -12.09 -1.54
N ASP A 195 -18.25 -12.29 -2.06
CA ASP A 195 -18.62 -13.33 -3.03
C ASP A 195 -17.93 -13.15 -4.39
N TRP A 196 -17.57 -11.91 -4.77
CA TRP A 196 -16.90 -11.62 -6.04
C TRP A 196 -15.53 -12.30 -6.15
N ARG A 197 -14.98 -12.86 -5.06
CA ARG A 197 -13.77 -13.70 -5.13
C ARG A 197 -13.98 -15.01 -5.90
N ASP A 198 -15.22 -15.48 -5.99
CA ASP A 198 -15.59 -16.62 -6.81
C ASP A 198 -16.00 -16.15 -8.21
N TYR A 199 -15.32 -16.68 -9.23
CA TYR A 199 -15.63 -16.41 -10.63
C TYR A 199 -17.10 -16.72 -10.96
N ASP A 200 -17.66 -17.77 -10.37
CA ASP A 200 -19.02 -18.19 -10.68
C ASP A 200 -20.09 -17.19 -10.19
N GLN A 201 -19.73 -16.27 -9.30
CA GLN A 201 -20.59 -15.17 -8.83
C GLN A 201 -20.52 -13.92 -9.71
N VAL A 202 -19.51 -13.80 -10.58
CA VAL A 202 -19.28 -12.58 -11.40
C VAL A 202 -19.33 -12.82 -12.91
N LYS A 203 -19.33 -14.09 -13.35
CA LYS A 203 -19.50 -14.43 -14.78
C LYS A 203 -20.83 -13.87 -15.30
N GLY A 204 -20.80 -13.19 -16.44
CA GLY A 204 -22.00 -12.52 -16.98
C GLY A 204 -22.44 -11.31 -16.17
N GLY A 205 -21.55 -10.73 -15.36
CA GLY A 205 -21.79 -9.50 -14.62
C GLY A 205 -22.00 -8.25 -15.51
N PRO A 206 -22.23 -7.08 -14.90
CA PRO A 206 -22.41 -5.84 -15.65
C PRO A 206 -21.18 -5.48 -16.50
N VAL A 207 -21.43 -4.81 -17.62
CA VAL A 207 -20.40 -4.28 -18.54
C VAL A 207 -20.52 -2.77 -18.77
N GLU A 208 -21.46 -2.14 -18.06
CA GLU A 208 -21.73 -0.71 -18.14
C GLU A 208 -20.61 0.09 -17.46
N VAL A 209 -20.15 1.15 -18.13
CA VAL A 209 -19.02 1.94 -17.66
C VAL A 209 -19.42 3.09 -16.72
N SER A 210 -20.69 3.50 -16.73
CA SER A 210 -21.16 4.61 -15.90
C SER A 210 -21.13 4.28 -14.40
N PRO A 211 -21.65 3.13 -13.93
CA PRO A 211 -21.54 2.77 -12.50
C PRO A 211 -20.08 2.64 -12.05
N LEU A 212 -19.20 2.14 -12.92
CA LEU A 212 -17.76 2.05 -12.65
C LEU A 212 -17.13 3.43 -12.43
N ARG A 213 -17.44 4.38 -13.32
CA ARG A 213 -16.96 5.76 -13.22
C ARG A 213 -17.49 6.42 -11.95
N GLU A 214 -18.80 6.36 -11.71
CA GLU A 214 -19.46 6.99 -10.55
C GLU A 214 -18.91 6.43 -9.23
N ALA A 215 -18.66 5.12 -9.15
CA ALA A 215 -18.06 4.50 -7.98
C ALA A 215 -16.64 5.00 -7.71
N LEU A 216 -15.80 5.13 -8.75
CA LEU A 216 -14.45 5.66 -8.57
C LEU A 216 -14.47 7.17 -8.26
N GLU A 217 -15.39 7.93 -8.85
CA GLU A 217 -15.60 9.34 -8.48
C GLU A 217 -15.96 9.49 -7.01
N THR A 218 -16.88 8.66 -6.52
CA THR A 218 -17.28 8.62 -5.11
C THR A 218 -16.10 8.25 -4.21
N ALA A 219 -15.32 7.22 -4.58
CA ALA A 219 -14.15 6.79 -3.83
C ALA A 219 -13.08 7.90 -3.76
N VAL A 220 -12.75 8.53 -4.89
CA VAL A 220 -11.78 9.65 -4.89
C VAL A 220 -12.31 10.82 -4.05
N GLN A 221 -13.58 11.19 -4.20
CA GLN A 221 -14.19 12.27 -3.44
C GLN A 221 -14.15 12.01 -1.93
N GLY A 222 -14.55 10.83 -1.47
CA GLY A 222 -14.49 10.45 -0.05
C GLY A 222 -13.07 10.49 0.52
N GLN A 223 -12.07 10.13 -0.29
CA GLN A 223 -10.67 10.14 0.11
C GLN A 223 -10.01 11.53 0.06
N LEU A 224 -10.72 12.59 -0.34
CA LEU A 224 -10.26 13.99 -0.18
C LEU A 224 -10.49 14.52 1.26
N MET A 225 -11.12 13.74 2.15
CA MET A 225 -11.33 14.07 3.57
C MET A 225 -10.02 14.42 4.28
N CYS A 226 -9.74 15.70 4.55
CA CYS A 226 -8.56 16.16 5.27
C CYS A 226 -8.67 17.63 5.72
N ASP A 227 -8.05 17.96 6.87
CA ASP A 227 -7.92 19.33 7.38
C ASP A 227 -6.54 19.95 7.04
N VAL A 228 -5.76 19.31 6.18
CA VAL A 228 -4.36 19.66 5.88
C VAL A 228 -4.08 19.65 4.38
N PRO A 229 -2.98 20.28 3.91
CA PRO A 229 -2.66 20.29 2.48
C PRO A 229 -2.38 18.89 1.96
N TYR A 230 -2.97 18.59 0.80
CA TYR A 230 -2.85 17.33 0.10
C TYR A 230 -2.44 17.52 -1.37
N GLY A 231 -2.13 16.43 -2.06
CA GLY A 231 -1.90 16.43 -3.51
C GLY A 231 -2.17 15.08 -4.16
N VAL A 232 -1.68 14.91 -5.38
CA VAL A 232 -1.79 13.66 -6.15
C VAL A 232 -0.42 13.22 -6.65
N LEU A 233 -0.14 11.92 -6.61
CA LEU A 233 0.96 11.35 -7.35
C LEU A 233 0.56 11.26 -8.83
N LEU A 234 1.43 11.71 -9.73
CA LEU A 234 1.14 11.78 -11.15
C LEU A 234 2.33 11.27 -11.98
N SER A 235 2.25 10.01 -12.39
CA SER A 235 3.28 9.38 -13.26
C SER A 235 3.01 9.58 -14.75
N GLY A 236 1.84 10.12 -15.13
CA GLY A 236 1.39 10.18 -16.52
C GLY A 236 0.89 8.83 -17.08
N GLY A 237 0.93 7.76 -16.29
CA GLY A 237 0.21 6.51 -16.57
C GLY A 237 -1.31 6.68 -16.41
N LEU A 238 -2.08 5.76 -16.97
CA LEU A 238 -3.56 5.82 -16.96
C LEU A 238 -4.13 6.04 -15.55
N ASP A 239 -3.66 5.27 -14.58
CA ASP A 239 -4.32 5.12 -13.27
C ASP A 239 -4.17 6.38 -12.42
N SER A 240 -2.92 6.84 -12.23
CA SER A 240 -2.63 8.08 -11.51
C SER A 240 -3.25 9.30 -12.21
N SER A 241 -3.33 9.28 -13.54
CA SER A 241 -3.99 10.35 -14.32
C SER A 241 -5.50 10.38 -14.09
N ILE A 242 -6.17 9.23 -14.02
CA ILE A 242 -7.60 9.16 -13.71
C ILE A 242 -7.86 9.71 -12.31
N VAL A 243 -7.09 9.25 -11.31
CA VAL A 243 -7.22 9.75 -9.93
C VAL A 243 -7.00 11.26 -9.87
N ALA A 244 -5.96 11.77 -10.54
CA ALA A 244 -5.70 13.22 -10.60
C ALA A 244 -6.83 13.99 -11.31
N ALA A 245 -7.37 13.46 -12.41
CA ALA A 245 -8.45 14.11 -13.15
C ALA A 245 -9.75 14.19 -12.34
N VAL A 246 -10.08 13.12 -11.61
CA VAL A 246 -11.22 13.10 -10.70
C VAL A 246 -10.99 14.03 -9.52
N ALA A 247 -9.83 13.94 -8.86
CA ALA A 247 -9.49 14.82 -7.73
C ALA A 247 -9.56 16.29 -8.13
N ALA A 248 -9.05 16.68 -9.30
CA ALA A 248 -9.07 18.06 -9.79
C ALA A 248 -10.50 18.64 -9.90
N ARG A 249 -11.51 17.81 -10.17
CA ARG A 249 -12.91 18.25 -10.27
C ARG A 249 -13.52 18.60 -8.90
N TYR A 250 -13.08 17.93 -7.85
CA TYR A 250 -13.62 18.10 -6.51
C TYR A 250 -12.71 18.92 -5.59
N ALA A 251 -11.45 19.14 -5.96
CA ALA A 251 -10.44 19.75 -5.11
C ALA A 251 -10.75 21.20 -4.70
N GLU A 252 -11.57 21.93 -5.45
CA GLU A 252 -12.00 23.29 -5.06
C GLU A 252 -13.04 23.28 -3.94
N GLN A 253 -13.69 22.15 -3.68
CA GLN A 253 -14.78 22.00 -2.72
C GLN A 253 -14.30 21.26 -1.48
N ARG A 254 -14.74 21.72 -0.31
CA ARG A 254 -14.44 21.03 0.96
C ARG A 254 -15.39 19.84 1.14
N VAL A 255 -14.84 18.64 1.32
CA VAL A 255 -15.64 17.39 1.39
C VAL A 255 -16.34 17.23 2.74
N GLU A 256 -15.74 17.68 3.84
CA GLU A 256 -16.29 17.48 5.19
C GLU A 256 -17.62 18.21 5.41
N ASN A 257 -17.91 19.25 4.64
CA ASN A 257 -19.18 19.98 4.65
C ASN A 257 -19.92 19.94 3.31
N GLN A 258 -19.79 18.83 2.57
CA GLN A 258 -20.58 18.56 1.36
C GLN A 258 -20.45 19.66 0.28
N GLY A 259 -19.28 20.30 0.19
CA GLY A 259 -18.97 21.31 -0.81
C GLY A 259 -19.55 22.70 -0.52
N GLU A 260 -20.09 22.96 0.67
CA GLU A 260 -20.62 24.28 1.05
C GLU A 260 -19.55 25.38 1.10
N SER A 261 -18.29 25.01 1.31
CA SER A 261 -17.16 25.94 1.35
C SER A 261 -16.03 25.54 0.39
N ARG A 262 -15.22 26.53 0.00
CA ARG A 262 -13.99 26.25 -0.76
C ARG A 262 -12.99 25.47 0.09
N ALA A 263 -12.26 24.56 -0.53
CA ALA A 263 -11.14 23.89 0.11
C ALA A 263 -10.09 24.92 0.57
N TRP A 264 -9.41 24.62 1.69
CA TRP A 264 -8.41 25.52 2.27
C TRP A 264 -7.20 25.74 1.35
N PHE A 265 -6.94 24.78 0.44
CA PHE A 265 -5.81 24.78 -0.47
C PHE A 265 -6.29 25.01 -1.92
N PRO A 266 -5.99 26.16 -2.54
CA PRO A 266 -6.78 26.67 -3.67
C PRO A 266 -6.50 26.01 -5.03
N ARG A 267 -5.43 25.21 -5.17
CA ARG A 267 -5.10 24.48 -6.40
C ARG A 267 -4.55 23.11 -6.05
N LEU A 268 -4.91 22.10 -6.84
CA LEU A 268 -4.39 20.75 -6.68
C LEU A 268 -2.91 20.70 -7.08
N HIS A 269 -2.06 20.20 -6.18
CA HIS A 269 -0.64 19.96 -6.46
C HIS A 269 -0.46 18.53 -6.97
N SER A 270 0.30 18.37 -8.05
CA SER A 270 0.64 17.06 -8.61
C SER A 270 2.15 16.82 -8.54
N PHE A 271 2.54 15.58 -8.27
CA PHE A 271 3.93 15.21 -7.97
C PHE A 271 4.41 14.07 -8.85
N ALA A 272 5.53 14.29 -9.55
CA ALA A 272 6.20 13.28 -10.36
C ALA A 272 7.68 13.15 -9.97
N ILE A 273 8.25 11.97 -10.14
CA ILE A 273 9.68 11.73 -10.00
C ILE A 273 10.20 10.84 -11.12
N GLY A 274 11.41 11.13 -11.58
CA GLY A 274 12.10 10.30 -12.57
C GLY A 274 13.55 10.73 -12.73
N LEU A 275 14.32 9.95 -13.49
CA LEU A 275 15.58 10.42 -14.04
C LEU A 275 15.30 11.53 -15.07
N GLN A 276 16.28 12.40 -15.29
CA GLN A 276 16.15 13.46 -16.28
C GLN A 276 15.79 12.89 -17.66
N GLY A 277 14.69 13.38 -18.23
CA GLY A 277 14.20 12.93 -19.54
C GLY A 277 13.45 11.59 -19.53
N SER A 278 13.01 11.10 -18.36
CA SER A 278 12.24 9.86 -18.31
C SER A 278 10.86 10.00 -18.98
N PRO A 279 10.32 8.91 -19.55
CA PRO A 279 9.04 8.92 -20.26
C PRO A 279 7.84 9.20 -19.33
N ASP A 280 7.96 8.91 -18.03
CA ASP A 280 6.92 9.24 -17.05
C ASP A 280 6.85 10.75 -16.79
N LEU A 281 7.99 11.44 -16.70
CA LEU A 281 7.98 12.89 -16.48
C LEU A 281 7.37 13.66 -17.66
N GLU A 282 7.65 13.22 -18.89
CA GLU A 282 7.03 13.81 -20.07
C GLU A 282 5.51 13.63 -20.08
N ALA A 283 5.03 12.42 -19.79
CA ALA A 283 3.60 12.12 -19.71
C ALA A 283 2.92 12.87 -18.56
N ALA A 284 3.54 12.92 -17.39
CA ALA A 284 3.05 13.64 -16.22
C ALA A 284 2.87 15.13 -16.51
N ARG A 285 3.82 15.78 -17.20
CA ARG A 285 3.69 17.18 -17.64
C ARG A 285 2.49 17.40 -18.55
N SER A 286 2.25 16.49 -19.49
CA SER A 286 1.11 16.57 -20.41
C SER A 286 -0.22 16.50 -19.67
N VAL A 287 -0.35 15.57 -18.71
CA VAL A 287 -1.56 15.44 -17.88
C VAL A 287 -1.72 16.65 -16.96
N ALA A 288 -0.64 17.09 -16.31
CA ALA A 288 -0.68 18.22 -15.41
C ALA A 288 -1.13 19.52 -16.11
N ALA A 289 -0.68 19.74 -17.35
CA ALA A 289 -1.13 20.86 -18.17
C ALA A 289 -2.61 20.75 -18.56
N ALA A 290 -3.08 19.54 -18.88
CA ALA A 290 -4.49 19.31 -19.20
C ALA A 290 -5.43 19.52 -17.99
N LEU A 291 -4.95 19.25 -16.78
CA LEU A 291 -5.70 19.36 -15.53
C LEU A 291 -5.48 20.69 -14.77
N ASP A 292 -4.62 21.58 -15.29
CA ASP A 292 -4.19 22.83 -14.63
C ASP A 292 -3.73 22.67 -13.16
N THR A 293 -3.04 21.56 -12.87
CA THR A 293 -2.45 21.33 -11.54
C THR A 293 -1.17 22.16 -11.36
N VAL A 294 -0.85 22.51 -10.10
CA VAL A 294 0.49 23.01 -9.77
C VAL A 294 1.44 21.82 -9.76
N HIS A 295 2.13 21.62 -10.88
CA HIS A 295 2.96 20.44 -11.11
C HIS A 295 4.37 20.59 -10.54
N HIS A 296 4.81 19.58 -9.80
CA HIS A 296 6.15 19.46 -9.25
C HIS A 296 6.83 18.24 -9.85
N GLU A 297 7.77 18.51 -10.76
CA GLU A 297 8.63 17.50 -11.36
C GLU A 297 9.94 17.44 -10.57
N PHE A 298 10.25 16.27 -10.00
CA PHE A 298 11.50 16.04 -9.30
C PHE A 298 12.42 15.10 -10.08
N HIS A 299 13.70 15.46 -10.11
CA HIS A 299 14.74 14.58 -10.62
C HIS A 299 15.51 13.96 -9.46
N PHE A 300 15.92 12.72 -9.67
CA PHE A 300 16.96 12.06 -8.88
C PHE A 300 18.03 11.53 -9.82
N THR A 301 19.23 11.32 -9.29
CA THR A 301 20.33 10.66 -9.97
C THR A 301 20.36 9.18 -9.58
N VAL A 302 20.96 8.35 -10.44
CA VAL A 302 21.19 6.93 -10.12
C VAL A 302 21.96 6.79 -8.80
N GLN A 303 22.95 7.65 -8.55
CA GLN A 303 23.74 7.63 -7.32
C GLN A 303 22.88 7.95 -6.08
N GLU A 304 22.04 8.99 -6.12
CA GLU A 304 21.10 9.27 -5.01
C GLU A 304 20.16 8.10 -4.74
N GLY A 305 19.72 7.40 -5.78
CA GLY A 305 18.93 6.17 -5.64
C GLY A 305 19.71 5.05 -4.97
N LEU A 306 20.96 4.79 -5.39
CA LEU A 306 21.83 3.78 -4.81
C LEU A 306 22.16 4.05 -3.34
N ASP A 307 22.45 5.32 -3.01
CA ASP A 307 22.76 5.75 -1.64
C ASP A 307 21.55 5.64 -0.71
N ALA A 308 20.33 5.73 -1.25
CA ALA A 308 19.09 5.59 -0.49
C ALA A 308 18.71 4.12 -0.19
N LEU A 309 19.28 3.13 -0.89
CA LEU A 309 18.86 1.72 -0.77
C LEU A 309 18.84 1.19 0.67
N PRO A 310 19.84 1.44 1.54
CA PRO A 310 19.80 0.99 2.93
C PRO A 310 18.60 1.53 3.70
N ASP A 311 18.30 2.83 3.56
CA ASP A 311 17.15 3.44 4.21
C ASP A 311 15.82 2.96 3.61
N VAL A 312 15.75 2.80 2.30
CA VAL A 312 14.57 2.25 1.62
C VAL A 312 14.26 0.87 2.17
N ILE A 313 15.23 -0.07 2.14
CA ILE A 313 15.05 -1.44 2.63
C ILE A 313 14.69 -1.47 4.13
N ARG A 314 15.32 -0.61 4.94
CA ARG A 314 14.96 -0.42 6.35
C ARG A 314 13.52 0.08 6.52
N HIS A 315 13.03 0.97 5.67
CA HIS A 315 11.68 1.50 5.81
C HIS A 315 10.62 0.53 5.29
N ILE A 316 10.81 -0.07 4.11
CA ILE A 316 9.84 -0.98 3.50
C ILE A 316 9.84 -2.37 4.14
N GLU A 317 10.95 -2.77 4.77
CA GLU A 317 11.09 -4.06 5.46
C GLU A 317 10.94 -5.25 4.51
N SER A 318 11.49 -5.10 3.30
CA SER A 318 11.46 -6.13 2.27
C SER A 318 12.76 -6.12 1.47
N TYR A 319 13.14 -7.30 1.00
CA TYR A 319 14.25 -7.51 0.07
C TYR A 319 13.77 -7.95 -1.32
N ASP A 320 12.45 -7.93 -1.57
CA ASP A 320 11.90 -8.21 -2.89
C ASP A 320 12.42 -7.21 -3.93
N VAL A 321 12.95 -7.72 -5.03
CA VAL A 321 13.65 -6.91 -6.05
C VAL A 321 12.71 -5.88 -6.68
N THR A 322 11.49 -6.28 -7.02
CA THR A 322 10.50 -5.40 -7.67
C THR A 322 10.10 -4.27 -6.73
N THR A 323 9.82 -4.63 -5.49
CA THR A 323 9.40 -3.71 -4.43
C THR A 323 10.52 -2.72 -4.12
N VAL A 324 11.77 -3.15 -3.96
CA VAL A 324 12.92 -2.26 -3.70
C VAL A 324 13.14 -1.29 -4.87
N ARG A 325 13.13 -1.80 -6.12
CA ARG A 325 13.30 -0.99 -7.34
C ARG A 325 12.28 0.14 -7.41
N ALA A 326 11.01 -0.16 -7.17
CA ALA A 326 9.91 0.79 -7.25
C ALA A 326 9.78 1.69 -6.00
N SER A 327 10.14 1.19 -4.81
CA SER A 327 10.06 1.96 -3.56
C SER A 327 11.09 3.07 -3.49
N THR A 328 12.26 2.90 -4.09
CA THR A 328 13.35 3.88 -4.01
C THR A 328 12.96 5.27 -4.55
N PRO A 329 12.48 5.42 -5.82
CA PRO A 329 12.00 6.70 -6.30
C PRO A 329 10.79 7.22 -5.50
N MET A 330 9.87 6.35 -5.07
CA MET A 330 8.73 6.77 -4.25
C MET A 330 9.15 7.34 -2.88
N PHE A 331 10.14 6.72 -2.24
CA PHE A 331 10.74 7.19 -0.98
C PHE A 331 11.41 8.57 -1.15
N LEU A 332 12.14 8.76 -2.25
CA LEU A 332 12.76 10.06 -2.56
C LEU A 332 11.70 11.14 -2.87
N LEU A 333 10.62 10.77 -3.56
CA LEU A 333 9.49 11.65 -3.84
C LEU A 333 8.77 12.07 -2.56
N ALA A 334 8.48 11.13 -1.66
CA ALA A 334 7.86 11.39 -0.36
C ALA A 334 8.64 12.43 0.45
N ARG A 335 9.98 12.34 0.45
CA ARG A 335 10.86 13.32 1.09
C ARG A 335 10.64 14.73 0.57
N ARG A 336 10.50 14.89 -0.76
CA ARG A 336 10.27 16.18 -1.42
C ARG A 336 8.87 16.72 -1.14
N ILE A 337 7.86 15.85 -1.20
CA ILE A 337 6.46 16.18 -0.87
C ILE A 337 6.37 16.71 0.56
N LYS A 338 6.99 16.00 1.52
CA LYS A 338 7.03 16.45 2.92
C LYS A 338 7.71 17.80 3.09
N ALA A 339 8.82 18.04 2.39
CA ALA A 339 9.54 19.31 2.45
C ALA A 339 8.70 20.51 1.97
N MET A 340 7.64 20.25 1.19
CA MET A 340 6.67 21.26 0.74
C MET A 340 5.49 21.44 1.70
N GLY A 341 5.45 20.72 2.82
CA GLY A 341 4.38 20.80 3.82
C GLY A 341 3.13 19.99 3.49
N ILE A 342 3.13 19.21 2.40
CA ILE A 342 2.03 18.29 2.06
C ILE A 342 2.12 17.05 2.96
N LYS A 343 0.98 16.66 3.55
CA LYS A 343 0.90 15.52 4.47
C LYS A 343 0.15 14.31 3.89
N MET A 344 -0.63 14.49 2.84
CA MET A 344 -1.43 13.43 2.23
C MET A 344 -1.36 13.52 0.71
N VAL A 345 -1.29 12.38 0.04
CA VAL A 345 -1.47 12.30 -1.40
C VAL A 345 -2.37 11.14 -1.80
N LEU A 346 -3.11 11.32 -2.89
CA LEU A 346 -3.81 10.24 -3.58
C LEU A 346 -2.89 9.59 -4.61
N SER A 347 -3.08 8.29 -4.82
CA SER A 347 -2.30 7.50 -5.76
C SER A 347 -3.15 6.46 -6.51
N GLY A 348 -2.61 5.93 -7.60
CA GLY A 348 -3.30 5.02 -8.52
C GLY A 348 -3.07 3.53 -8.29
N GLU A 349 -2.43 3.12 -7.18
CA GLU A 349 -2.23 1.69 -6.88
C GLU A 349 -3.56 0.93 -6.79
N GLY A 350 -3.54 -0.35 -7.18
CA GLY A 350 -4.71 -1.24 -7.20
C GLY A 350 -5.36 -1.37 -8.57
N ALA A 351 -5.23 -0.38 -9.45
CA ALA A 351 -5.87 -0.40 -10.75
C ALA A 351 -5.41 -1.58 -11.63
N ASP A 352 -4.10 -1.86 -11.64
CA ASP A 352 -3.54 -2.97 -12.42
C ASP A 352 -4.02 -4.33 -11.91
N GLU A 353 -4.13 -4.49 -10.60
CA GLU A 353 -4.63 -5.71 -9.94
C GLU A 353 -6.10 -5.96 -10.20
N ILE A 354 -6.91 -4.90 -10.18
CA ILE A 354 -8.35 -5.00 -10.38
C ILE A 354 -8.66 -5.26 -11.85
N PHE A 355 -8.03 -4.53 -12.77
CA PHE A 355 -8.40 -4.52 -14.19
C PHE A 355 -7.47 -5.32 -15.11
N GLY A 356 -6.55 -6.12 -14.54
CA GLY A 356 -5.57 -6.89 -15.31
C GLY A 356 -4.69 -6.01 -16.18
N GLY A 357 -4.10 -4.98 -15.56
CA GLY A 357 -3.32 -3.95 -16.24
C GLY A 357 -1.86 -4.32 -16.52
N TYR A 358 -1.34 -5.37 -15.87
CA TYR A 358 0.00 -5.87 -16.17
C TYR A 358 0.05 -6.56 -17.53
N LEU A 359 1.14 -6.36 -18.28
CA LEU A 359 1.24 -6.87 -19.66
C LEU A 359 1.14 -8.40 -19.78
N TYR A 360 1.41 -9.16 -18.72
CA TYR A 360 1.24 -10.62 -18.75
C TYR A 360 -0.24 -11.05 -18.82
N PHE A 361 -1.20 -10.19 -18.46
CA PHE A 361 -2.64 -10.47 -18.61
C PHE A 361 -3.07 -10.59 -20.07
N HIS A 362 -2.30 -10.08 -21.04
CA HIS A 362 -2.54 -10.34 -22.47
C HIS A 362 -2.44 -11.84 -22.82
N LYS A 363 -1.82 -12.63 -21.93
CA LYS A 363 -1.67 -14.08 -22.07
C LYS A 363 -2.66 -14.87 -21.22
N ALA A 364 -3.57 -14.21 -20.52
CA ALA A 364 -4.60 -14.88 -19.74
C ALA A 364 -5.44 -15.77 -20.68
N PRO A 365 -5.59 -17.08 -20.39
CA PRO A 365 -6.17 -18.01 -21.35
C PRO A 365 -7.70 -17.88 -21.49
N ASN A 366 -8.39 -17.41 -20.45
CA ASN A 366 -9.85 -17.27 -20.41
C ASN A 366 -10.29 -16.33 -19.26
N PRO A 367 -11.57 -15.91 -19.21
CA PRO A 367 -12.07 -15.00 -18.18
C PRO A 367 -11.97 -15.53 -16.74
N ARG A 368 -12.04 -16.85 -16.54
CA ARG A 368 -11.91 -17.46 -15.20
C ARG A 368 -10.50 -17.32 -14.65
N GLU A 369 -9.50 -17.69 -15.45
CA GLU A 369 -8.09 -17.54 -15.07
C GLU A 369 -7.71 -16.07 -14.87
N PHE A 370 -8.22 -15.17 -15.73
CA PHE A 370 -8.06 -13.73 -15.57
C PHE A 370 -8.59 -13.26 -14.19
N HIS A 371 -9.83 -13.61 -13.85
CA HIS A 371 -10.46 -13.23 -12.59
C HIS A 371 -9.75 -13.83 -11.37
N GLN A 372 -9.38 -15.10 -11.44
CA GLN A 372 -8.67 -15.75 -10.35
C GLN A 372 -7.29 -15.13 -10.12
N GLU A 373 -6.62 -14.64 -11.17
CA GLU A 373 -5.39 -13.87 -11.03
C GLU A 373 -5.62 -12.50 -10.39
N THR A 374 -6.64 -11.74 -10.81
CA THR A 374 -6.93 -10.44 -10.17
C THR A 374 -7.24 -10.60 -8.68
N VAL A 375 -8.02 -11.63 -8.31
CA VAL A 375 -8.29 -11.99 -6.91
C VAL A 375 -7.00 -12.36 -6.17
N ARG A 376 -6.13 -13.21 -6.75
CA ARG A 376 -4.85 -13.57 -6.13
C ARG A 376 -3.90 -12.39 -5.97
N LYS A 377 -3.90 -11.47 -6.94
CA LYS A 377 -3.12 -10.23 -6.89
C LYS A 377 -3.62 -9.30 -5.79
N LEU A 378 -4.93 -9.11 -5.66
CA LEU A 378 -5.54 -8.35 -4.56
C LEU A 378 -5.20 -8.96 -3.18
N ASN A 379 -5.27 -10.29 -3.06
CA ASN A 379 -4.96 -10.98 -1.79
C ASN A 379 -3.51 -10.80 -1.34
N HIS A 380 -2.56 -10.61 -2.26
CA HIS A 380 -1.14 -10.41 -1.92
C HIS A 380 -0.71 -8.94 -1.96
N LEU A 381 -1.63 -8.01 -2.27
CA LEU A 381 -1.26 -6.62 -2.52
C LEU A 381 -0.61 -5.94 -1.30
N HIS A 382 -1.02 -6.36 -0.10
CA HIS A 382 -0.44 -5.95 1.18
C HIS A 382 1.06 -6.24 1.33
N GLN A 383 1.60 -7.22 0.59
CA GLN A 383 3.02 -7.61 0.65
C GLN A 383 3.88 -6.89 -0.40
N PHE A 384 3.24 -6.23 -1.38
CA PHE A 384 3.90 -5.61 -2.53
C PHE A 384 3.54 -4.12 -2.65
N ASP A 385 2.56 -3.77 -3.49
CA ASP A 385 2.27 -2.38 -3.84
C ASP A 385 1.70 -1.57 -2.68
N CYS A 386 0.83 -2.15 -1.84
CA CYS A 386 0.35 -1.47 -0.63
C CYS A 386 1.51 -1.25 0.36
N LEU A 387 2.39 -2.24 0.54
CA LEU A 387 3.57 -2.11 1.39
C LEU A 387 4.48 -0.98 0.89
N ARG A 388 4.78 -0.96 -0.41
CA ARG A 388 5.58 0.09 -1.05
C ARG A 388 4.94 1.46 -0.87
N ALA A 389 3.69 1.62 -1.30
CA ALA A 389 2.97 2.89 -1.28
C ALA A 389 2.87 3.44 0.13
N ASN A 390 2.51 2.59 1.09
CA ASN A 390 2.39 2.99 2.48
C ASN A 390 3.74 3.33 3.11
N LYS A 391 4.68 2.38 3.14
CA LYS A 391 5.92 2.52 3.93
C LYS A 391 6.91 3.51 3.31
N SER A 392 6.96 3.64 1.98
CA SER A 392 7.84 4.62 1.32
C SER A 392 7.38 6.05 1.59
N MET A 393 6.06 6.28 1.61
CA MET A 393 5.48 7.60 1.87
C MET A 393 5.51 7.93 3.38
N ALA A 394 5.15 6.95 4.22
CA ALA A 394 5.17 7.09 5.67
C ALA A 394 6.60 7.28 6.22
N ALA A 395 7.65 6.83 5.52
CA ALA A 395 9.05 7.12 5.88
C ALA A 395 9.35 8.61 6.06
N TRP A 396 8.54 9.48 5.46
CA TRP A 396 8.67 10.93 5.56
C TRP A 396 7.42 11.60 6.15
N GLY A 397 6.57 10.85 6.85
CA GLY A 397 5.34 11.38 7.45
C GLY A 397 4.39 11.95 6.40
N VAL A 398 4.24 11.21 5.28
CA VAL A 398 3.24 11.46 4.23
C VAL A 398 2.29 10.26 4.18
N GLU A 399 0.99 10.54 4.15
CA GLU A 399 -0.06 9.57 3.93
C GLU A 399 -0.31 9.33 2.45
N ALA A 400 -0.46 8.07 2.06
CA ALA A 400 -0.87 7.68 0.72
C ALA A 400 -2.27 7.06 0.78
N ARG A 401 -3.18 7.57 -0.04
CA ARG A 401 -4.55 7.09 -0.20
C ARG A 401 -4.72 6.50 -1.59
N VAL A 402 -5.52 5.44 -1.70
CA VAL A 402 -5.58 4.56 -2.88
C VAL A 402 -7.05 4.31 -3.27
N PRO A 403 -7.68 5.24 -4.02
CA PRO A 403 -9.11 5.17 -4.35
C PRO A 403 -9.54 3.91 -5.09
N PHE A 404 -8.66 3.30 -5.88
CA PHE A 404 -8.95 2.02 -6.53
C PHE A 404 -9.13 0.86 -5.54
N LEU A 405 -8.62 0.97 -4.31
CA LEU A 405 -8.78 -0.05 -3.26
C LEU A 405 -9.87 0.31 -2.25
N ASP A 406 -10.68 1.35 -2.54
CA ASP A 406 -11.87 1.64 -1.77
C ASP A 406 -12.81 0.43 -1.76
N ARG A 407 -13.37 0.11 -0.59
CA ARG A 407 -14.17 -1.09 -0.39
C ARG A 407 -15.41 -1.10 -1.31
N ASP A 408 -16.08 0.03 -1.42
CA ASP A 408 -17.33 0.14 -2.18
C ASP A 408 -17.05 0.22 -3.67
N PHE A 409 -15.92 0.83 -4.08
CA PHE A 409 -15.45 0.72 -5.46
C PHE A 409 -15.09 -0.71 -5.86
N LEU A 410 -14.44 -1.48 -5.00
CA LEU A 410 -14.12 -2.90 -5.25
C LEU A 410 -15.39 -3.73 -5.49
N GLU A 411 -16.48 -3.48 -4.75
CA GLU A 411 -17.76 -4.15 -4.99
C GLU A 411 -18.31 -3.92 -6.40
N VAL A 412 -18.07 -2.74 -6.99
CA VAL A 412 -18.47 -2.46 -8.37
C VAL A 412 -17.48 -3.05 -9.36
N ALA A 413 -16.19 -2.77 -9.19
CA ALA A 413 -15.15 -3.10 -10.16
C ALA A 413 -14.84 -4.60 -10.27
N MET A 414 -15.02 -5.36 -9.18
CA MET A 414 -14.79 -6.81 -9.16
C MET A 414 -16.03 -7.62 -9.58
N ARG A 415 -17.22 -7.01 -9.61
CA ARG A 415 -18.45 -7.65 -10.12
C ARG A 415 -18.66 -7.49 -11.61
N LEU A 416 -17.89 -6.62 -12.28
CA LEU A 416 -17.87 -6.54 -13.74
C LEU A 416 -17.58 -7.91 -14.36
N ASP A 417 -18.18 -8.20 -15.51
CA ASP A 417 -17.88 -9.43 -16.23
C ASP A 417 -16.36 -9.52 -16.51
N PRO A 418 -15.66 -10.56 -16.03
CA PRO A 418 -14.24 -10.73 -16.30
C PRO A 418 -13.88 -10.71 -17.80
N GLU A 419 -14.77 -11.15 -18.69
CA GLU A 419 -14.55 -11.10 -20.14
C GLU A 419 -14.45 -9.66 -20.68
N ALA A 420 -15.20 -8.73 -20.09
CA ALA A 420 -15.15 -7.31 -20.43
C ALA A 420 -13.85 -6.63 -19.95
N LYS A 421 -13.17 -7.22 -18.96
CA LYS A 421 -11.88 -6.74 -18.42
C LYS A 421 -10.67 -7.29 -19.17
N MET A 422 -10.82 -8.43 -19.86
CA MET A 422 -9.72 -9.05 -20.62
C MET A 422 -9.17 -8.14 -21.72
N CYS A 423 -7.83 -8.15 -21.84
CA CYS A 423 -7.09 -7.48 -22.90
C CYS A 423 -6.64 -8.48 -23.99
N GLY A 424 -6.05 -7.97 -25.07
CA GLY A 424 -5.71 -8.77 -26.26
C GLY A 424 -6.77 -8.69 -27.35
N GLN A 425 -6.50 -9.33 -28.49
CA GLN A 425 -7.36 -9.27 -29.70
C GLN A 425 -7.69 -7.83 -30.14
N GLY A 426 -6.75 -6.90 -30.00
CA GLY A 426 -6.93 -5.49 -30.34
C GLY A 426 -7.43 -4.59 -29.20
N ARG A 427 -7.80 -5.15 -28.04
CA ARG A 427 -8.08 -4.39 -26.81
C ARG A 427 -6.80 -4.15 -26.01
N LEU A 428 -6.62 -2.91 -25.55
CA LEU A 428 -5.56 -2.57 -24.61
C LEU A 428 -5.88 -3.11 -23.21
N GLU A 429 -4.86 -3.24 -22.38
CA GLU A 429 -5.03 -3.45 -20.95
C GLU A 429 -5.92 -2.35 -20.34
N LYS A 430 -6.83 -2.76 -19.44
CA LYS A 430 -7.77 -1.86 -18.77
C LYS A 430 -8.72 -1.10 -19.71
N ASP A 431 -9.08 -1.69 -20.86
CA ASP A 431 -9.95 -1.07 -21.87
C ASP A 431 -11.28 -0.53 -21.29
N ILE A 432 -11.95 -1.31 -20.44
CA ILE A 432 -13.21 -0.87 -19.80
C ILE A 432 -13.03 0.36 -18.91
N LEU A 433 -11.90 0.48 -18.23
CA LEU A 433 -11.55 1.66 -17.42
C LEU A 433 -11.25 2.87 -18.31
N ARG A 434 -10.52 2.67 -19.41
CA ARG A 434 -10.23 3.74 -20.41
C ARG A 434 -11.53 4.31 -20.97
N ARG A 435 -12.48 3.44 -21.34
CA ARG A 435 -13.82 3.83 -21.81
C ARG A 435 -14.62 4.57 -20.74
N ALA A 436 -14.55 4.13 -19.49
CA ALA A 436 -15.27 4.77 -18.39
C ALA A 436 -14.86 6.24 -18.20
N PHE A 437 -13.59 6.56 -18.44
CA PHE A 437 -13.01 7.89 -18.27
C PHE A 437 -12.71 8.62 -19.58
N GLU A 438 -13.34 8.23 -20.68
CA GLU A 438 -13.31 9.02 -21.91
C GLU A 438 -13.79 10.45 -21.63
N GLY A 439 -13.02 11.44 -22.10
CA GLY A 439 -13.28 12.86 -21.86
C GLY A 439 -12.70 13.43 -20.56
N TYR A 440 -12.14 12.62 -19.67
CA TYR A 440 -11.44 13.11 -18.46
C TYR A 440 -9.98 13.44 -18.72
N LEU A 441 -9.39 12.79 -19.73
CA LEU A 441 -7.96 12.85 -20.02
C LEU A 441 -7.73 13.02 -21.53
N PRO A 442 -6.57 13.58 -21.93
CA PRO A 442 -6.17 13.60 -23.33
C PRO A 442 -6.11 12.18 -23.94
N GLN A 443 -6.55 12.03 -25.19
CA GLN A 443 -6.55 10.76 -25.91
C GLN A 443 -5.20 10.02 -25.92
N PRO A 444 -4.04 10.70 -26.07
CA PRO A 444 -2.74 10.03 -25.97
C PRO A 444 -2.48 9.35 -24.61
N ILE A 445 -2.99 9.92 -23.52
CA ILE A 445 -2.86 9.35 -22.17
C ILE A 445 -3.83 8.17 -22.00
N LEU A 446 -5.08 8.33 -22.44
CA LEU A 446 -6.08 7.26 -22.44
C LEU A 446 -5.69 6.05 -23.29
N ARG A 447 -4.78 6.19 -24.25
CA ARG A 447 -4.30 5.11 -25.12
C ARG A 447 -2.85 4.70 -24.86
N ARG A 448 -2.19 5.29 -23.85
CA ARG A 448 -0.82 4.93 -23.47
C ARG A 448 -0.79 3.49 -22.94
N GLN A 449 0.11 2.67 -23.50
CA GLN A 449 0.37 1.32 -23.00
C GLN A 449 0.99 1.38 -21.60
N LYS A 450 0.72 0.36 -20.79
CA LYS A 450 1.28 0.21 -19.46
C LYS A 450 2.82 0.20 -19.49
N GLU A 451 3.40 1.17 -18.80
CA GLU A 451 4.79 1.18 -18.36
C GLU A 451 4.84 0.82 -16.86
N GLN A 452 5.72 -0.11 -16.48
CA GLN A 452 5.95 -0.39 -15.06
C GLN A 452 6.70 0.78 -14.41
N PHE A 453 6.41 1.10 -13.15
CA PHE A 453 6.95 2.31 -12.51
C PHE A 453 8.48 2.35 -12.50
N SER A 454 9.14 1.22 -12.22
CA SER A 454 10.61 1.11 -12.21
C SER A 454 11.25 1.28 -13.59
N ASP A 455 10.51 1.00 -14.67
CA ASP A 455 10.94 1.22 -16.05
C ASP A 455 10.66 2.68 -16.47
N GLY A 456 9.47 3.21 -16.14
CA GLY A 456 9.01 4.56 -16.48
C GLY A 456 9.79 5.70 -15.82
N VAL A 457 10.36 5.46 -14.62
CA VAL A 457 11.29 6.41 -13.97
C VAL A 457 12.62 6.55 -14.72
N GLY A 458 12.93 5.65 -15.66
CA GLY A 458 14.07 5.74 -16.57
C GLY A 458 14.99 4.51 -16.50
N TYR A 459 15.29 3.92 -17.66
CA TYR A 459 16.01 2.65 -17.77
C TYR A 459 17.42 2.63 -17.14
N ALA A 460 18.08 3.78 -17.04
CA ALA A 460 19.38 3.87 -16.39
C ALA A 460 19.32 3.53 -14.89
N TRP A 461 18.15 3.62 -14.25
CA TRP A 461 17.97 3.22 -12.85
C TRP A 461 18.20 1.73 -12.65
N ILE A 462 17.45 0.89 -13.36
CA ILE A 462 17.58 -0.57 -13.28
C ILE A 462 18.96 -1.03 -13.71
N ASN A 463 19.53 -0.42 -14.75
CA ASN A 463 20.87 -0.74 -15.20
C ASN A 463 21.93 -0.42 -14.12
N GLY A 464 21.81 0.74 -13.45
CA GLY A 464 22.69 1.12 -12.34
C GLY A 464 22.61 0.15 -11.17
N LEU A 465 21.41 -0.32 -10.82
CA LEU A 465 21.21 -1.34 -9.79
C LEU A 465 21.87 -2.67 -10.15
N LYS A 466 21.61 -3.19 -11.36
CA LYS A 466 22.19 -4.44 -11.86
C LYS A 466 23.72 -4.37 -11.89
N GLN A 467 24.29 -3.28 -12.40
CA GLN A 467 25.74 -3.08 -12.45
C GLN A 467 26.37 -3.02 -11.06
N THR A 468 25.76 -2.27 -10.13
CA THR A 468 26.25 -2.15 -8.75
C THR A 468 26.22 -3.51 -8.04
N ALA A 469 25.13 -4.26 -8.21
CA ALA A 469 25.00 -5.59 -7.63
C ALA A 469 26.04 -6.57 -8.20
N ALA A 470 26.23 -6.59 -9.52
CA ALA A 470 27.22 -7.45 -10.18
C ALA A 470 28.67 -7.12 -9.77
N ALA A 471 28.97 -5.84 -9.50
CA ALA A 471 30.28 -5.42 -9.01
C ALA A 471 30.51 -5.77 -7.52
N THR A 472 29.44 -5.94 -6.74
CA THR A 472 29.51 -6.13 -5.28
C THR A 472 29.38 -7.60 -4.87
N VAL A 473 28.65 -8.41 -5.64
CA VAL A 473 28.36 -9.81 -5.33
C VAL A 473 29.12 -10.72 -6.27
N SER A 474 30.10 -11.45 -5.72
CA SER A 474 30.87 -12.45 -6.45
C SER A 474 30.03 -13.69 -6.81
N GLU A 475 30.44 -14.39 -7.87
CA GLU A 475 29.83 -15.68 -8.27
C GLU A 475 29.88 -16.71 -7.13
N GLN A 476 30.98 -16.73 -6.36
CA GLN A 476 31.13 -17.62 -5.21
C GLN A 476 30.13 -17.29 -4.09
N GLN A 477 29.85 -16.01 -3.84
CA GLN A 477 28.81 -15.62 -2.87
C GLN A 477 27.43 -16.09 -3.31
N LEU A 478 27.10 -15.92 -4.59
CA LEU A 478 25.81 -16.34 -5.15
C LEU A 478 25.67 -17.87 -5.13
N ALA A 479 26.71 -18.62 -5.50
CA ALA A 479 26.71 -20.08 -5.42
C ALA A 479 26.51 -20.61 -3.99
N ASN A 480 26.97 -19.86 -2.98
CA ASN A 480 26.81 -20.19 -1.57
C ASN A 480 25.60 -19.50 -0.91
N ALA A 481 24.70 -18.88 -1.68
CA ALA A 481 23.59 -18.10 -1.15
C ALA A 481 22.69 -18.90 -0.21
N ALA A 482 22.42 -20.18 -0.50
CA ALA A 482 21.59 -21.06 0.32
C ALA A 482 22.17 -21.34 1.72
N TRP A 483 23.50 -21.31 1.86
CA TRP A 483 24.15 -21.48 3.17
C TRP A 483 24.05 -20.23 4.03
N ARG A 484 24.16 -19.05 3.40
CA ARG A 484 24.07 -17.77 4.10
C ARG A 484 22.62 -17.37 4.40
N PHE A 485 21.72 -17.61 3.44
CA PHE A 485 20.32 -17.21 3.46
C PHE A 485 19.44 -18.45 3.29
N PRO A 486 19.25 -19.26 4.35
CA PRO A 486 18.48 -20.50 4.26
C PRO A 486 16.98 -20.26 3.96
N ILE A 487 16.47 -19.09 4.30
CA ILE A 487 15.09 -18.68 4.02
C ILE A 487 15.13 -17.82 2.76
N HIS A 488 14.41 -18.24 1.71
CA HIS A 488 14.32 -17.55 0.42
C HIS A 488 15.71 -17.17 -0.15
N PRO A 489 16.56 -18.17 -0.47
CA PRO A 489 17.90 -17.89 -0.97
C PRO A 489 17.87 -17.09 -2.28
N PRO A 490 18.61 -15.97 -2.36
CA PRO A 490 18.60 -15.11 -3.55
C PRO A 490 19.20 -15.83 -4.76
N GLN A 491 18.53 -15.70 -5.91
CA GLN A 491 18.93 -16.35 -7.17
C GLN A 491 19.71 -15.43 -8.11
N THR A 492 19.78 -14.13 -7.81
CA THR A 492 20.51 -13.14 -8.61
C THR A 492 21.42 -12.29 -7.74
N ALA A 493 22.46 -11.69 -8.34
CA ALA A 493 23.35 -10.77 -7.63
C ALA A 493 22.58 -9.59 -6.99
N GLU A 494 21.56 -9.08 -7.67
CA GLU A 494 20.72 -7.99 -7.16
C GLU A 494 19.88 -8.42 -5.95
N ALA A 495 19.21 -9.58 -6.02
CA ALA A 495 18.48 -10.13 -4.88
C ALA A 495 19.43 -10.40 -3.70
N TYR A 496 20.64 -10.89 -3.97
CA TYR A 496 21.66 -11.11 -2.94
C TYR A 496 22.11 -9.80 -2.30
N TYR A 497 22.27 -8.75 -3.09
CA TYR A 497 22.65 -7.42 -2.61
C TYR A 497 21.58 -6.85 -1.68
N TYR A 498 20.30 -6.86 -2.07
CA TYR A 498 19.21 -6.39 -1.24
C TYR A 498 19.03 -7.24 0.02
N ARG A 499 19.09 -8.57 -0.11
CA ARG A 499 19.03 -9.46 1.05
C ARG A 499 20.17 -9.22 2.03
N SER A 500 21.37 -8.94 1.52
CA SER A 500 22.52 -8.56 2.34
C SER A 500 22.36 -7.21 3.04
N ILE A 501 21.55 -6.29 2.52
CA ILE A 501 21.20 -5.03 3.18
C ILE A 501 20.12 -5.28 4.23
N PHE A 502 19.07 -6.03 3.88
CA PHE A 502 17.98 -6.39 4.78
C PHE A 502 18.50 -7.07 6.05
N ASP A 503 19.35 -8.10 5.93
CA ASP A 503 19.90 -8.83 7.07
C ASP A 503 20.79 -7.96 7.99
N ARG A 504 21.27 -6.78 7.54
CA ARG A 504 21.98 -5.83 8.42
C ARG A 504 21.05 -5.14 9.40
N PHE A 505 19.81 -4.87 8.98
CA PHE A 505 18.80 -4.20 9.79
C PHE A 505 17.89 -5.19 10.53
N TYR A 506 17.65 -6.36 9.92
CA TYR A 506 16.72 -7.38 10.38
C TYR A 506 17.36 -8.77 10.39
N PRO A 507 18.41 -8.98 11.21
CA PRO A 507 19.08 -10.28 11.27
C PRO A 507 18.14 -11.38 11.80
N GLY A 508 18.27 -12.58 11.23
CA GLY A 508 17.60 -13.77 11.74
C GLY A 508 16.34 -14.17 10.96
N PRO A 509 15.75 -15.32 11.31
CA PRO A 509 14.76 -15.99 10.47
C PRO A 509 13.39 -15.33 10.48
N ALA A 510 12.92 -14.84 11.65
CA ALA A 510 11.56 -14.34 11.81
C ALA A 510 11.23 -13.18 10.85
N ALA A 511 12.17 -12.23 10.70
CA ALA A 511 11.99 -11.11 9.78
C ALA A 511 11.99 -11.55 8.31
N ALA A 512 12.88 -12.47 7.93
CA ALA A 512 12.95 -12.95 6.55
C ALA A 512 11.70 -13.76 6.14
N GLN A 513 11.03 -14.42 7.09
CA GLN A 513 9.80 -15.17 6.83
C GLN A 513 8.61 -14.26 6.50
N CYS A 514 8.62 -13.01 6.96
CA CYS A 514 7.59 -12.02 6.63
C CYS A 514 7.68 -11.51 5.18
N VAL A 515 8.81 -11.72 4.51
CA VAL A 515 8.97 -11.33 3.10
C VAL A 515 8.61 -12.52 2.22
N PRO A 516 7.60 -12.40 1.33
CA PRO A 516 7.18 -13.51 0.49
C PRO A 516 8.35 -14.01 -0.38
N GLY A 517 8.46 -15.33 -0.49
CA GLY A 517 9.43 -15.99 -1.36
C GLY A 517 8.79 -16.57 -2.61
N GLY A 518 9.63 -17.16 -3.46
CA GLY A 518 9.22 -17.83 -4.69
C GLY A 518 9.51 -17.01 -5.96
N PRO A 519 9.34 -17.64 -7.14
CA PRO A 519 9.57 -16.96 -8.41
C PRO A 519 8.47 -15.93 -8.70
N SER A 520 8.86 -14.75 -9.19
CA SER A 520 7.94 -13.75 -9.75
C SER A 520 8.53 -13.19 -11.05
N VAL A 521 7.68 -13.07 -12.07
CA VAL A 521 8.04 -12.54 -13.40
C VAL A 521 7.06 -11.44 -13.74
N ALA A 522 7.50 -10.22 -14.09
CA ALA A 522 6.59 -9.12 -14.44
C ALA A 522 5.46 -8.84 -13.42
N CYS A 523 5.75 -8.96 -12.12
CA CYS A 523 4.76 -8.89 -11.02
C CYS A 523 3.68 -9.99 -11.03
N SER A 524 3.87 -11.05 -11.82
CA SER A 524 2.97 -12.20 -11.90
C SER A 524 3.14 -13.14 -10.70
N THR A 525 2.08 -13.88 -10.44
CA THR A 525 2.05 -14.97 -9.48
C THR A 525 2.57 -16.27 -10.12
N PRO A 526 2.94 -17.29 -9.31
CA PRO A 526 3.34 -18.59 -9.84
C PRO A 526 2.31 -19.25 -10.76
N ALA A 527 1.01 -18.98 -10.56
CA ALA A 527 -0.05 -19.50 -11.43
C ALA A 527 -0.02 -18.86 -12.83
N ALA A 528 0.21 -17.55 -12.92
CA ALA A 528 0.30 -16.84 -14.19
C ALA A 528 1.58 -17.16 -14.98
N ILE A 529 2.65 -17.66 -14.33
CA ILE A 529 3.82 -18.19 -15.03
C ILE A 529 3.44 -19.36 -15.95
N ALA A 530 2.42 -20.15 -15.58
CA ALA A 530 1.97 -21.28 -16.39
C ALA A 530 1.21 -20.88 -17.68
N TRP A 531 0.83 -19.61 -17.83
CA TRP A 531 0.09 -19.13 -19.00
C TRP A 531 0.96 -19.04 -20.25
N ASP A 532 2.28 -18.93 -20.10
CA ASP A 532 3.21 -18.89 -21.24
C ASP A 532 4.55 -19.54 -20.88
N ALA A 533 4.96 -20.53 -21.67
CA ALA A 533 6.20 -21.27 -21.47
C ALA A 533 7.46 -20.39 -21.44
N SER A 534 7.46 -19.23 -22.13
CA SER A 534 8.57 -18.28 -22.12
C SER A 534 8.79 -17.58 -20.77
N PHE A 535 7.81 -17.65 -19.86
CA PHE A 535 7.96 -17.12 -18.49
C PHE A 535 8.73 -18.07 -17.58
N ALA A 536 8.75 -19.36 -17.85
CA ALA A 536 9.44 -20.34 -17.01
C ALA A 536 10.97 -20.15 -16.97
N GLU A 537 11.55 -19.55 -18.02
CA GLU A 537 13.00 -19.30 -18.16
C GLU A 537 13.39 -17.83 -17.93
N CYS A 538 12.43 -16.95 -17.61
CA CYS A 538 12.69 -15.52 -17.43
C CYS A 538 12.63 -15.12 -15.96
N ALA A 539 13.72 -14.60 -15.40
CA ALA A 539 13.78 -14.15 -14.01
C ALA A 539 13.73 -12.62 -13.84
N ASP A 540 13.50 -11.85 -14.91
CA ASP A 540 13.43 -10.38 -14.81
C ASP A 540 11.98 -9.93 -14.50
N PRO A 541 11.75 -9.20 -13.39
CA PRO A 541 10.43 -8.69 -13.06
C PRO A 541 9.99 -7.49 -13.92
N SER A 542 10.79 -7.00 -14.87
CA SER A 542 10.42 -5.89 -15.75
C SER A 542 9.30 -6.26 -16.74
N GLY A 543 8.44 -5.30 -17.08
CA GLY A 543 7.39 -5.46 -18.10
C GLY A 543 7.96 -5.76 -19.48
N ARG A 544 9.20 -5.34 -19.73
CA ARG A 544 9.96 -5.63 -20.95
C ARG A 544 10.29 -7.13 -21.10
N ALA A 545 10.12 -7.92 -20.05
CA ALA A 545 10.21 -9.38 -20.09
C ALA A 545 9.04 -10.05 -20.83
N VAL A 546 7.96 -9.34 -21.14
CA VAL A 546 6.80 -9.89 -21.87
C VAL A 546 6.99 -9.71 -23.38
N ALA A 547 7.64 -10.70 -24.02
CA ALA A 547 7.91 -10.69 -25.46
C ALA A 547 6.60 -10.63 -26.28
N GLY A 548 6.62 -9.84 -27.36
CA GLY A 548 5.50 -9.72 -28.30
C GLY A 548 4.33 -8.86 -27.82
N VAL A 549 4.42 -8.27 -26.61
CA VAL A 549 3.37 -7.41 -26.04
C VAL A 549 3.89 -6.00 -25.75
N HIS A 550 5.05 -5.87 -25.10
CA HIS A 550 5.66 -4.56 -24.81
C HIS A 550 6.26 -3.96 -26.09
N GLN A 551 5.95 -2.70 -26.40
CA GLN A 551 6.48 -2.00 -27.59
C GLN A 551 8.02 -2.02 -27.64
N ASP A 552 8.68 -1.77 -26.50
CA ASP A 552 10.14 -1.87 -26.32
C ASP A 552 10.64 -3.14 -25.59
N SER A 553 10.02 -4.31 -25.85
CA SER A 553 10.45 -5.59 -25.25
C SER A 553 11.94 -5.89 -25.52
N TRP A 554 12.62 -6.57 -24.59
CA TRP A 554 14.01 -7.00 -24.78
C TRP A 554 14.13 -7.83 -26.06
N GLN A 555 15.07 -7.49 -26.95
CA GLN A 555 15.36 -8.33 -28.11
C GLN A 555 15.92 -9.67 -27.63
N GLU A 556 15.68 -10.74 -28.38
CA GLU A 556 16.06 -12.13 -28.03
C GLU A 556 17.56 -12.29 -27.67
N LYS A 557 18.42 -11.40 -28.19
CA LYS A 557 19.87 -11.33 -27.90
C LYS A 557 20.22 -10.73 -26.53
N GLU A 558 19.36 -9.92 -25.92
CA GLU A 558 19.62 -9.27 -24.62
C GLU A 558 19.12 -10.10 -23.42
N ARG A 559 18.22 -11.05 -23.66
CA ARG A 559 17.68 -11.99 -22.64
C ARG A 559 18.69 -13.02 -22.18
N LYS A 560 19.52 -13.51 -23.11
CA LYS A 560 20.65 -14.37 -22.78
C LYS A 560 21.79 -13.41 -22.48
N GLY A 561 22.04 -13.16 -21.18
CA GLY A 561 23.17 -12.37 -20.73
C GLY A 561 24.40 -12.69 -21.59
N SER A 562 25.02 -11.66 -22.13
CA SER A 562 26.18 -11.74 -22.99
C SER A 562 27.22 -12.71 -22.39
N ALA A 563 27.22 -13.95 -22.88
CA ALA A 563 28.38 -14.81 -22.75
C ALA A 563 29.53 -14.06 -23.44
N PRO A 564 30.69 -13.87 -22.79
CA PRO A 564 31.82 -13.28 -23.46
C PRO A 564 32.17 -14.16 -24.66
N GLY A 565 32.10 -13.58 -25.86
CA GLY A 565 32.63 -14.21 -27.06
C GLY A 565 34.12 -14.50 -26.86
N ALA A 566 34.53 -15.67 -27.36
CA ALA A 566 35.85 -16.31 -27.24
C ALA A 566 37.06 -15.40 -27.47
#